data_AF-A0A928H687-F1
#
_entry.id   AF-A0A928H687-F1
#
_cell.length_a   1.000
_cell.length_b   1.000
_cell.length_c   1.000
_cell.angle_alpha   90.00
_cell.angle_beta   90.00
_cell.angle_gamma   90.00
#
_symmetry.space_group_name_H-M   'P 1'
#
loop_
_entity.id
_entity.type
_entity.pdbx_description
1 polymer ?
#
loop_
_entity_poly.entity_id
_entity_poly.type
_entity_poly.pdbx_seq_one_letter_code
_entity_poly.pdbx_strand_id
1 'polypeptide(L)'
;MTHVESIGDIVIKTLPYWGVLVGAMSLSLALTPLVCAMNRRLGMVDRPGGRRINKSPIPRGGGVAVIASFSISLSALALLSERAMFPSLGDDVFWKLMLLSIGIGGLGFIDDRFGMRAIIKLAGQIVIASLVYFWCGIGFHCMISFVPWWLDVPLTVFWITGAINAFNLIDGLDGLASGLAVIAATGMAGTLFFVES
;
A
#
# COMPACT_ATOMS: atom_id res chain seq x y z
N MET A 1 -17.87 29.66 -17.82
CA MET A 1 -19.07 28.85 -17.54
C MET A 1 -18.59 27.54 -16.96
N THR A 2 -18.65 27.41 -15.63
CA THR A 2 -18.31 26.18 -14.91
C THR A 2 -19.40 25.15 -15.20
N HIS A 3 -19.09 24.12 -15.99
CA HIS A 3 -19.95 22.95 -16.08
C HIS A 3 -19.99 22.34 -14.69
N VAL A 4 -21.08 22.54 -13.95
CA VAL A 4 -21.34 21.77 -12.74
C VAL A 4 -21.59 20.35 -13.21
N GLU A 5 -20.67 19.44 -12.90
CA GLU A 5 -20.85 18.03 -13.24
C GLU A 5 -22.13 17.51 -12.59
N SER A 6 -22.93 16.76 -13.36
CA SER A 6 -24.13 16.14 -12.82
C SER A 6 -23.71 15.10 -11.78
N ILE A 7 -24.52 14.92 -10.73
CA ILE A 7 -24.32 13.85 -9.73
C ILE A 7 -24.14 12.49 -10.43
N GLY A 8 -24.81 12.28 -11.58
CA GLY A 8 -24.64 11.06 -12.38
C GLY A 8 -23.23 10.87 -12.94
N ASP A 9 -22.58 11.93 -13.40
CA ASP A 9 -21.23 11.87 -13.99
C ASP A 9 -20.19 11.54 -12.92
N ILE A 10 -20.35 12.14 -11.74
CA ILE A 10 -19.53 11.87 -10.55
C ILE A 10 -19.65 10.41 -10.11
N VAL A 11 -20.88 9.88 -10.08
CA VAL A 11 -21.12 8.47 -9.72
C VAL A 11 -20.45 7.52 -10.72
N ILE A 12 -20.55 7.80 -12.03
CA ILE A 12 -19.96 6.96 -13.07
C ILE A 12 -18.42 6.98 -12.98
N LYS A 13 -17.80 8.15 -12.76
CA LYS A 13 -16.34 8.27 -12.59
C LYS A 13 -15.83 7.51 -11.36
N THR A 14 -16.60 7.49 -10.28
CA THR A 14 -16.16 6.89 -9.01
C THR A 14 -16.43 5.38 -8.91
N LEU A 15 -17.35 4.86 -9.72
CA LEU A 15 -17.78 3.45 -9.72
C LEU A 15 -16.64 2.42 -9.82
N PRO A 16 -15.61 2.60 -10.67
CA PRO A 16 -14.53 1.61 -10.78
C PRO A 16 -13.70 1.48 -9.49
N TYR A 17 -13.51 2.57 -8.75
CA TYR A 17 -12.77 2.57 -7.48
C TYR A 17 -13.52 1.81 -6.38
N TRP A 18 -14.86 1.93 -6.34
CA TRP A 18 -15.70 1.09 -5.49
C TRP A 18 -15.59 -0.39 -5.86
N GLY A 19 -15.51 -0.70 -7.16
CA GLY A 19 -15.23 -2.05 -7.65
C GLY A 19 -13.92 -2.63 -7.13
N VAL A 20 -12.84 -1.83 -7.12
CA VAL A 20 -11.55 -2.23 -6.54
C VAL A 20 -11.67 -2.49 -5.04
N LEU A 21 -12.34 -1.61 -4.30
CA LEU A 21 -12.52 -1.76 -2.84
C LEU A 21 -13.24 -3.07 -2.51
N VAL A 22 -14.40 -3.30 -3.12
CA VAL A 22 -15.21 -4.50 -2.89
C VAL A 22 -14.49 -5.76 -3.37
N GLY A 23 -13.82 -5.70 -4.52
CA GLY A 23 -13.02 -6.79 -5.07
C GLY A 23 -11.88 -7.17 -4.13
N ALA A 24 -11.10 -6.20 -3.66
CA ALA A 24 -9.97 -6.42 -2.77
C ALA A 24 -10.42 -6.97 -1.41
N MET A 25 -11.52 -6.45 -0.86
CA MET A 25 -12.09 -6.92 0.40
C MET A 25 -12.59 -8.38 0.29
N SER A 26 -13.33 -8.69 -0.77
CA SER A 26 -13.86 -10.04 -1.01
C SER A 26 -12.73 -11.05 -1.23
N LEU A 27 -11.73 -10.68 -2.04
CA LEU A 27 -10.59 -11.54 -2.32
C LEU A 27 -9.71 -11.72 -1.07
N SER A 28 -9.56 -10.69 -0.23
CA SER A 28 -8.79 -10.77 1.01
C SER A 28 -9.44 -11.73 1.99
N LEU A 29 -10.77 -11.67 2.17
CA LEU A 29 -11.52 -12.62 2.98
C LEU A 29 -11.35 -14.06 2.48
N ALA A 30 -11.35 -14.27 1.16
CA ALA A 30 -11.16 -15.59 0.55
C ALA A 30 -9.72 -16.11 0.66
N LEU A 31 -8.71 -15.24 0.52
CA LEU A 31 -7.29 -15.62 0.58
C LEU A 31 -6.76 -15.76 2.00
N THR A 32 -7.34 -15.07 2.98
CA THR A 32 -6.93 -15.13 4.39
C THR A 32 -6.81 -16.56 4.96
N PRO A 33 -7.78 -17.50 4.78
CA PRO A 33 -7.62 -18.87 5.27
C PRO A 33 -6.46 -19.61 4.58
N LEU A 34 -6.23 -19.37 3.29
CA LEU A 34 -5.13 -19.97 2.53
C LEU A 34 -3.77 -19.48 3.05
N VAL A 35 -3.63 -18.16 3.25
CA VAL A 35 -2.41 -17.55 3.80
C VAL A 35 -2.17 -18.03 5.24
N CYS A 36 -3.22 -18.12 6.07
CA CYS A 36 -3.15 -18.71 7.41
C CYS A 36 -2.63 -20.15 7.38
N ALA A 37 -3.15 -20.99 6.48
CA ALA A 37 -2.72 -22.38 6.34
C ALA A 37 -1.26 -22.49 5.88
N MET A 38 -0.84 -21.65 4.92
CA MET A 38 0.54 -21.57 4.45
C MET A 38 1.49 -21.14 5.57
N ASN A 39 1.15 -20.10 6.31
CA ASN A 39 2.00 -19.57 7.39
C ASN A 39 2.13 -20.57 8.55
N ARG A 40 1.08 -21.37 8.82
CA ARG A 40 1.18 -22.51 9.75
C ARG A 40 2.18 -23.55 9.27
N ARG A 41 2.16 -23.91 7.97
CA ARG A 41 3.12 -24.87 7.38
C ARG A 41 4.55 -24.34 7.38
N LEU A 42 4.74 -23.03 7.17
CA LEU A 42 6.04 -22.37 7.23
C LEU A 42 6.56 -22.16 8.67
N GLY A 43 5.77 -22.53 9.68
CA GLY A 43 6.11 -22.31 11.09
C GLY A 43 6.10 -20.83 11.50
N MET A 44 5.48 -19.95 10.70
CA MET A 44 5.26 -18.53 10.99
C MET A 44 4.06 -18.36 11.92
N VAL A 45 4.18 -18.92 13.13
CA VAL A 45 3.13 -18.87 14.15
C VAL A 45 3.67 -18.22 15.42
N ASP A 46 2.88 -17.28 15.93
CA ASP A 46 3.07 -16.66 17.22
C ASP A 46 2.63 -17.63 18.32
N ARG A 47 3.59 -18.20 19.06
CA ARG A 47 3.29 -19.18 20.11
C ARG A 47 2.93 -18.47 21.44
N PRO A 48 1.96 -18.98 22.20
CA PRO A 48 1.63 -18.45 23.53
C PRO A 48 2.84 -18.48 24.49
N GLY A 49 3.07 -17.39 25.24
CA GLY A 49 4.10 -17.30 26.29
C GLY A 49 4.67 -15.89 26.50
N GLY A 50 4.95 -15.50 27.76
CA GLY A 50 5.48 -14.18 28.12
C GLY A 50 4.40 -13.11 28.35
N ARG A 51 4.61 -11.89 27.85
CA ARG A 51 3.71 -10.71 28.03
C ARG A 51 2.47 -10.73 27.12
N ARG A 52 2.14 -11.83 26.45
CA ARG A 52 1.10 -11.93 25.40
C ARG A 52 -0.14 -12.70 25.89
N ILE A 53 -1.32 -12.18 25.51
CA ILE A 53 -2.66 -12.59 26.02
C ILE A 53 -3.23 -13.83 25.29
N ASN A 54 -2.66 -14.18 24.13
CA ASN A 54 -3.21 -15.22 23.25
C ASN A 54 -3.00 -16.64 23.82
N LYS A 55 -4.07 -17.44 23.83
CA LYS A 55 -4.07 -18.83 24.34
C LYS A 55 -3.73 -19.89 23.29
N SER A 56 -3.73 -19.56 22.00
CA SER A 56 -3.46 -20.46 20.89
C SER A 56 -2.44 -19.85 19.91
N PRO A 57 -1.69 -20.68 19.15
CA PRO A 57 -0.75 -20.17 18.16
C PRO A 57 -1.46 -19.41 17.02
N ILE A 58 -1.11 -18.15 16.81
CA ILE A 58 -1.73 -17.30 15.76
C ILE A 58 -0.76 -17.17 14.57
N PRO A 59 -1.20 -17.42 13.32
CA PRO A 59 -0.35 -17.19 12.15
C PRO A 59 0.06 -15.71 12.03
N ARG A 60 1.35 -15.44 11.79
CA ARG A 60 1.88 -14.10 11.46
C ARG A 60 1.79 -13.84 9.96
N GLY A 61 1.88 -12.58 9.52
CA GLY A 61 1.96 -12.24 8.09
C GLY A 61 0.62 -12.16 7.36
N GLY A 62 -0.47 -11.77 8.05
CA GLY A 62 -1.79 -11.57 7.44
C GLY A 62 -1.82 -10.51 6.34
N GLY A 63 -0.87 -9.56 6.36
CA GLY A 63 -0.72 -8.53 5.33
C GLY A 63 -0.49 -9.08 3.92
N VAL A 64 0.02 -10.31 3.78
CA VAL A 64 0.21 -10.95 2.46
C VAL A 64 -1.12 -11.13 1.72
N ALA A 65 -2.19 -11.52 2.43
CA ALA A 65 -3.51 -11.66 1.82
C ALA A 65 -4.01 -10.30 1.32
N VAL A 66 -3.87 -9.26 2.14
CA VAL A 66 -4.32 -7.89 1.81
C VAL A 66 -3.56 -7.34 0.61
N ILE A 67 -2.22 -7.44 0.60
CA ILE A 67 -1.38 -6.95 -0.50
C ILE A 67 -1.73 -7.69 -1.80
N ALA A 68 -1.82 -9.02 -1.76
CA ALA A 68 -2.18 -9.81 -2.92
C ALA A 68 -3.55 -9.41 -3.48
N SER A 69 -4.56 -9.28 -2.60
CA SER A 69 -5.91 -8.91 -3.02
C SER A 69 -5.99 -7.51 -3.60
N PHE A 70 -5.36 -6.53 -2.96
CA PHE A 70 -5.32 -5.17 -3.43
C PHE A 70 -4.59 -5.07 -4.78
N SER A 71 -3.42 -5.71 -4.92
CA SER A 71 -2.66 -5.74 -6.17
C SER A 71 -3.46 -6.38 -7.30
N ILE A 72 -4.16 -7.49 -7.05
CA ILE A 72 -4.99 -8.16 -8.08
C ILE A 72 -6.15 -7.26 -8.51
N SER A 73 -6.91 -6.71 -7.56
CA SER A 73 -8.07 -5.88 -7.88
C SER A 73 -7.69 -4.58 -8.59
N LEU A 74 -6.61 -3.93 -8.14
CA LEU A 74 -6.13 -2.71 -8.77
C LEU A 74 -5.51 -2.96 -10.15
N SER A 75 -4.80 -4.07 -10.33
CA SER A 75 -4.30 -4.49 -11.66
C SER A 75 -5.43 -4.83 -12.61
N ALA A 76 -6.50 -5.47 -12.12
CA ALA A 76 -7.69 -5.75 -12.93
C ALA A 76 -8.35 -4.45 -13.40
N LEU A 77 -8.47 -3.43 -12.52
CA LEU A 77 -8.95 -2.12 -12.94
C LEU A 77 -8.05 -1.50 -14.01
N ALA A 78 -6.72 -1.51 -13.80
CA ALA A 78 -5.78 -0.92 -14.76
C ALA A 78 -5.80 -1.62 -16.13
N LEU A 79 -6.04 -2.93 -16.18
CA LEU A 79 -6.14 -3.70 -17.43
C LEU A 79 -7.50 -3.56 -18.14
N LEU A 80 -8.57 -3.33 -17.39
CA LEU A 80 -9.93 -3.17 -17.93
C LEU A 80 -10.27 -1.71 -18.25
N SER A 81 -9.52 -0.76 -17.69
CA SER A 81 -9.65 0.66 -17.97
C SER A 81 -8.95 1.01 -19.29
N GLU A 82 -9.65 1.71 -20.18
CA GLU A 82 -9.05 2.32 -21.37
C GLU A 82 -8.22 3.58 -21.03
N ARG A 83 -8.34 4.09 -19.79
CA ARG A 83 -7.61 5.26 -19.31
C ARG A 83 -6.37 4.85 -18.53
N ALA A 84 -5.26 5.52 -18.80
CA ALA A 84 -4.05 5.41 -17.99
C ALA A 84 -4.34 5.81 -16.53
N MET A 85 -3.82 5.03 -15.58
CA MET A 85 -3.99 5.31 -14.15
C MET A 85 -3.26 6.58 -13.70
N PHE A 86 -2.13 6.90 -14.35
CA PHE A 86 -1.34 8.10 -14.09
C PHE A 86 -0.96 8.81 -15.41
N PRO A 87 -1.93 9.49 -16.06
CA PRO A 87 -1.73 10.05 -17.40
C PRO A 87 -0.58 11.05 -17.50
N SER A 88 -0.25 11.74 -16.41
CA SER A 88 0.81 12.74 -16.33
C SER A 88 2.20 12.18 -16.07
N LEU A 89 2.32 10.92 -15.64
CA LEU A 89 3.58 10.29 -15.24
C LEU A 89 4.07 9.23 -16.25
N GLY A 90 3.19 8.78 -17.16
CA GLY A 90 3.49 7.78 -18.18
C GLY A 90 2.82 6.43 -17.91
N ASP A 91 2.57 5.68 -18.98
CA ASP A 91 1.74 4.47 -18.95
C ASP A 91 2.36 3.32 -18.13
N ASP A 92 3.68 3.31 -17.96
CA ASP A 92 4.41 2.26 -17.26
C ASP A 92 4.57 2.52 -15.75
N VAL A 93 4.34 3.75 -15.29
CA VAL A 93 4.57 4.16 -13.88
C VAL A 93 3.66 3.39 -12.92
N PHE A 94 2.43 3.10 -13.33
CA PHE A 94 1.52 2.27 -12.55
C PHE A 94 2.15 0.90 -12.22
N TRP A 95 2.69 0.23 -13.23
CA TRP A 95 3.29 -1.10 -13.07
C TRP A 95 4.59 -1.06 -12.27
N LYS A 96 5.40 -0.02 -12.43
CA LYS A 96 6.59 0.21 -11.60
C LYS A 96 6.21 0.37 -10.13
N LEU A 97 5.22 1.22 -9.82
CA LEU A 97 4.72 1.40 -8.45
C LEU A 97 4.12 0.11 -7.87
N MET A 98 3.39 -0.66 -8.68
CA MET A 98 2.87 -1.96 -8.26
C MET A 98 4.01 -2.91 -7.84
N LEU A 99 5.06 -3.00 -8.66
CA LEU A 99 6.22 -3.81 -8.37
C LEU A 99 6.94 -3.36 -7.09
N LEU A 100 7.15 -2.05 -6.92
CA LEU A 100 7.81 -1.50 -5.73
C LEU A 100 6.96 -1.72 -4.46
N SER A 101 5.64 -1.57 -4.56
CA SER A 101 4.69 -1.85 -3.46
C SER A 101 4.75 -3.31 -3.01
N ILE A 102 4.74 -4.26 -3.97
CA ILE A 102 4.96 -5.69 -3.70
C ILE A 102 6.34 -5.91 -3.08
N GLY A 103 7.37 -5.18 -3.53
CA GLY A 103 8.71 -5.21 -2.96
C GLY A 103 8.75 -4.81 -1.48
N ILE A 104 8.05 -3.75 -1.08
CA ILE A 104 7.92 -3.35 0.34
C ILE A 104 7.17 -4.42 1.13
N GLY A 105 6.08 -4.95 0.56
CA GLY A 105 5.35 -6.07 1.14
C GLY A 105 6.23 -7.30 1.40
N GLY A 106 7.06 -7.65 0.42
CA GLY A 106 8.03 -8.74 0.51
C GLY A 106 9.09 -8.48 1.59
N LEU A 107 9.61 -7.26 1.66
CA LEU A 107 10.53 -6.85 2.73
C LEU A 107 9.89 -7.00 4.12
N GLY A 108 8.62 -6.61 4.27
CA GLY A 108 7.85 -6.81 5.50
C GLY A 108 7.63 -8.28 5.83
N PHE A 109 7.32 -9.12 4.84
CA PHE A 109 7.15 -10.56 5.04
C PHE A 109 8.46 -11.26 5.46
N ILE A 110 9.59 -10.86 4.87
CA ILE A 110 10.92 -11.36 5.25
C ILE A 110 11.23 -10.95 6.70
N ASP A 111 10.86 -9.73 7.11
CA ASP A 111 11.04 -9.24 8.48
C ASP A 111 10.23 -10.08 9.47
N ASP A 112 8.96 -10.33 9.15
CA ASP A 112 8.07 -11.18 9.96
C ASP A 112 8.60 -12.60 10.13
N ARG A 113 9.25 -13.14 9.08
CA ARG A 113 9.77 -14.51 9.08
C ARG A 113 11.08 -14.65 9.84
N PHE A 114 12.03 -13.74 9.60
CA PHE A 114 13.42 -13.89 10.03
C PHE A 114 13.83 -12.94 11.15
N GLY A 115 13.03 -11.91 11.45
CA GLY A 115 13.36 -10.88 12.43
C GLY A 115 14.59 -10.08 12.01
N MET A 116 14.44 -9.20 11.01
CA MET A 116 15.59 -8.49 10.46
C MET A 116 16.13 -7.44 11.43
N ARG A 117 17.44 -7.16 11.32
CA ARG A 117 18.04 -6.01 12.01
C ARG A 117 17.43 -4.73 11.43
N ALA A 118 17.08 -3.78 12.30
CA ALA A 118 16.46 -2.52 11.90
C ALA A 118 17.22 -1.79 10.78
N ILE A 119 18.55 -1.84 10.79
CA ILE A 119 19.39 -1.22 9.75
C ILE A 119 19.23 -1.88 8.37
N ILE A 120 19.01 -3.20 8.32
CA ILE A 120 18.82 -3.95 7.06
C ILE A 120 17.43 -3.63 6.50
N LYS A 121 16.41 -3.61 7.37
CA LYS A 121 15.05 -3.21 7.00
C LYS A 121 15.03 -1.78 6.45
N LEU A 122 15.68 -0.85 7.14
CA LEU A 122 15.77 0.54 6.69
C LEU A 122 16.51 0.67 5.36
N ALA A 123 17.62 -0.05 5.17
CA ALA A 123 18.35 -0.04 3.89
C ALA A 123 17.46 -0.51 2.72
N GLY A 124 16.69 -1.57 2.91
CA GLY A 124 15.71 -2.04 1.90
C GLY A 124 14.64 -0.99 1.59
N GLN A 125 14.09 -0.33 2.62
CA GLN A 125 13.13 0.75 2.44
C GLN A 125 13.74 1.94 1.68
N ILE A 126 14.98 2.33 1.98
CA ILE A 126 15.70 3.41 1.29
C ILE A 126 15.91 3.06 -0.19
N VAL A 127 16.31 1.82 -0.50
CA VAL A 127 16.47 1.37 -1.89
C VAL A 127 15.14 1.51 -2.65
N ILE A 128 14.05 1.01 -2.08
CA ILE A 128 12.74 1.10 -2.73
C ILE A 128 12.28 2.55 -2.87
N ALA A 129 12.44 3.38 -1.84
CA ALA A 129 12.10 4.80 -1.90
C ALA A 129 12.94 5.56 -2.94
N SER A 130 14.21 5.20 -3.10
CA SER A 130 15.08 5.76 -4.14
C SER A 130 14.62 5.32 -5.53
N LEU A 131 14.16 4.09 -5.70
CA LEU A 131 13.56 3.62 -6.96
C LEU A 131 12.26 4.36 -7.29
N VAL A 132 11.42 4.69 -6.31
CA VAL A 132 10.25 5.55 -6.53
C VAL A 132 10.67 6.89 -7.14
N TYR A 133 11.73 7.51 -6.61
CA TYR A 133 12.24 8.77 -7.14
C TYR A 133 12.87 8.62 -8.54
N PHE A 134 13.90 7.79 -8.68
CA PHE A 134 14.71 7.72 -9.89
C PHE A 134 14.08 6.92 -11.04
N TRP A 135 13.25 5.93 -10.73
CA TRP A 135 12.67 5.03 -11.75
C TRP A 135 11.22 5.36 -12.10
N CYS A 136 10.43 5.81 -11.12
CA CYS A 136 9.06 6.26 -11.36
C CYS A 136 8.96 7.78 -11.61
N GLY A 137 10.01 8.55 -11.33
CA GLY A 137 9.98 10.01 -11.48
C GLY A 137 9.06 10.69 -10.45
N ILE A 138 8.88 10.09 -9.28
CA ILE A 138 7.96 10.59 -8.25
C ILE A 138 8.74 11.13 -7.06
N GLY A 139 8.56 12.42 -6.79
CA GLY A 139 9.17 13.10 -5.65
C GLY A 139 8.38 14.33 -5.22
N PHE A 140 8.95 15.13 -4.32
CA PHE A 140 8.35 16.39 -3.87
C PHE A 140 8.22 17.42 -5.00
N HIS A 141 9.07 17.37 -6.04
CA HIS A 141 8.91 18.21 -7.22
C HIS A 141 7.55 18.05 -7.93
N CYS A 142 6.87 16.90 -7.79
CA CYS A 142 5.53 16.69 -8.32
C CYS A 142 4.46 17.55 -7.61
N MET A 143 4.73 18.00 -6.38
CA MET A 143 3.83 18.81 -5.57
C MET A 143 4.31 20.26 -5.43
N ILE A 144 5.62 20.48 -5.46
CA ILE A 144 6.26 21.77 -5.21
C ILE A 144 7.28 22.02 -6.32
N SER A 145 6.95 22.88 -7.29
CA SER A 145 7.72 23.06 -8.53
C SER A 145 9.17 23.57 -8.37
N PHE A 146 9.57 24.06 -7.19
CA PHE A 146 10.87 24.70 -6.96
C PHE A 146 11.75 24.00 -5.92
N VAL A 147 11.50 22.70 -5.63
CA VAL A 147 12.38 21.94 -4.73
C VAL A 147 13.65 21.54 -5.47
N PRO A 148 14.85 21.92 -5.00
CA PRO A 148 16.09 21.51 -5.66
C PRO A 148 16.33 20.01 -5.45
N TRP A 149 16.90 19.34 -6.45
CA TRP A 149 17.07 17.88 -6.48
C TRP A 149 17.81 17.31 -5.25
N TRP A 150 18.80 18.04 -4.74
CA TRP A 150 19.59 17.61 -3.58
C TRP A 150 18.78 17.59 -2.27
N LEU A 151 17.66 18.33 -2.23
CA LEU A 151 16.71 18.34 -1.13
C LEU A 151 15.51 17.40 -1.42
N ASP A 152 15.10 17.31 -2.68
CA ASP A 152 13.96 16.48 -3.08
C ASP A 152 14.21 14.99 -2.80
N VAL A 153 15.36 14.47 -3.21
CA VAL A 153 15.70 13.05 -2.99
C VAL A 153 15.65 12.66 -1.51
N PRO A 154 16.37 13.34 -0.58
CA PRO A 154 16.33 12.96 0.82
C PRO A 154 14.96 13.19 1.46
N LEU A 155 14.21 14.23 1.05
CA LEU A 155 12.83 14.42 1.53
C LEU A 155 11.92 13.29 1.08
N THR A 156 11.97 12.89 -0.19
CA THR A 156 11.19 11.78 -0.74
C THR A 156 11.51 10.47 -0.01
N VAL A 157 12.79 10.17 0.17
CA VAL A 157 13.23 8.96 0.89
C VAL A 157 12.81 8.99 2.35
N PHE A 158 13.02 10.11 3.04
CA PHE A 158 12.63 10.28 4.43
C PHE A 158 11.12 10.13 4.61
N TRP A 159 10.32 10.72 3.72
CA TRP A 159 8.86 10.62 3.77
C TRP A 159 8.38 9.18 3.61
N ILE A 160 8.85 8.46 2.58
CA ILE A 160 8.43 7.08 2.32
C ILE A 160 8.86 6.17 3.48
N THR A 161 10.15 6.20 3.85
CA THR A 161 10.68 5.35 4.93
C THR A 161 10.08 5.70 6.30
N GLY A 162 9.86 6.99 6.57
CA GLY A 162 9.20 7.50 7.77
C GLY A 162 7.76 7.03 7.86
N ALA A 163 6.99 7.13 6.78
CA ALA A 163 5.61 6.64 6.73
C ALA A 163 5.54 5.13 7.01
N ILE A 164 6.37 4.32 6.35
CA ILE A 164 6.39 2.86 6.56
C ILE A 164 6.71 2.51 8.03
N ASN A 165 7.73 3.15 8.60
CA ASN A 165 8.11 2.87 9.99
C ASN A 165 7.06 3.38 10.99
N ALA A 166 6.41 4.52 10.72
CA ALA A 166 5.31 5.03 11.54
C ALA A 166 4.12 4.04 11.57
N PHE A 167 3.68 3.55 10.41
CA PHE A 167 2.62 2.54 10.34
C PHE A 167 3.00 1.25 11.08
N ASN A 168 4.23 0.77 10.90
CA ASN A 168 4.73 -0.43 11.59
C ASN A 168 4.79 -0.26 13.12
N LEU A 169 5.08 0.95 13.61
CA LEU A 169 5.05 1.26 15.05
C LEU A 169 3.62 1.29 15.61
N ILE A 170 2.66 1.81 14.85
CA ILE A 170 1.25 1.86 15.25
C ILE A 170 0.63 0.46 15.28
N ASP A 171 0.86 -0.36 14.25
CA ASP A 171 0.30 -1.72 14.15
C ASP A 171 0.86 -2.66 15.23
N GLY A 172 2.10 -2.42 15.66
CA GLY A 172 2.73 -3.19 16.75
C GLY A 172 2.09 -2.97 18.12
N LEU A 173 1.26 -1.92 18.29
CA LEU A 173 0.63 -1.56 19.56
C LEU A 173 -0.83 -2.02 19.66
N ASP A 174 -1.57 -2.10 18.55
CA ASP A 174 -2.93 -2.63 18.46
C ASP A 174 -3.27 -2.87 16.98
N GLY A 175 -4.15 -3.83 16.65
CA GLY A 175 -4.63 -4.11 15.28
C GLY A 175 -5.41 -2.98 14.57
N LEU A 176 -5.24 -1.74 15.07
CA LEU A 176 -5.74 -0.45 14.62
C LEU A 176 -5.22 -0.03 13.24
N ALA A 177 -4.12 -0.60 12.74
CA ALA A 177 -3.59 -0.23 11.44
C ALA A 177 -4.54 -0.56 10.29
N SER A 178 -5.36 -1.61 10.44
CA SER A 178 -6.42 -1.93 9.48
C SER A 178 -7.50 -0.84 9.43
N GLY A 179 -7.90 -0.29 10.58
CA GLY A 179 -8.84 0.82 10.66
C GLY A 179 -8.27 2.14 10.10
N LEU A 180 -7.00 2.43 10.40
CA LEU A 180 -6.27 3.57 9.81
C LEU A 180 -6.09 3.43 8.30
N ALA A 181 -5.84 2.23 7.79
CA ALA A 181 -5.76 1.97 6.35
C ALA A 181 -7.11 2.21 5.67
N VAL A 182 -8.22 1.80 6.29
CA VAL A 182 -9.58 2.09 5.78
C VAL A 182 -9.87 3.59 5.81
N ILE A 183 -9.51 4.30 6.87
CA ILE A 183 -9.71 5.75 6.98
C ILE A 183 -8.84 6.49 5.94
N ALA A 184 -7.58 6.08 5.77
CA ALA A 184 -6.67 6.65 4.77
C ALA A 184 -7.13 6.36 3.33
N ALA A 185 -7.59 5.13 3.05
CA ALA A 185 -8.15 4.77 1.75
C ALA A 185 -9.43 5.55 1.43
N THR A 186 -10.31 5.71 2.43
CA THR A 186 -11.54 6.51 2.29
C THR A 186 -11.21 8.00 2.11
N GLY A 187 -10.22 8.52 2.83
CA GLY A 187 -9.71 9.88 2.69
C GLY A 187 -9.11 10.13 1.30
N MET A 188 -8.31 9.20 0.78
CA MET A 188 -7.74 9.28 -0.57
C MET A 188 -8.83 9.22 -1.65
N ALA A 189 -9.82 8.34 -1.51
CA ALA A 189 -10.98 8.30 -2.40
C ALA A 189 -11.77 9.63 -2.36
N GLY A 190 -11.92 10.22 -1.17
CA GLY A 190 -12.52 11.54 -1.01
C GLY A 190 -11.71 12.67 -1.65
N THR A 191 -10.38 12.67 -1.53
CA THR A 191 -9.54 13.69 -2.19
C THR A 191 -9.54 13.57 -3.71
N LEU A 192 -9.58 12.35 -4.26
CA LEU A 192 -9.75 12.14 -5.70
C LEU A 192 -11.09 12.71 -6.18
N PHE A 193 -12.17 12.52 -5.40
CA PHE A 193 -13.47 13.13 -5.68
C PHE A 193 -13.40 14.66 -5.74
N PHE A 194 -12.71 15.32 -4.80
CA PHE A 194 -12.57 16.78 -4.76
C PHE A 194 -11.59 17.36 -5.78
N VAL A 195 -10.63 16.58 -6.27
CA VAL A 195 -9.66 17.02 -7.28
C VAL A 195 -10.21 16.83 -8.70
N GLU A 196 -11.13 15.89 -8.91
CA GLU A 196 -11.80 15.66 -10.20
C GLU A 196 -13.14 16.42 -10.39
N SER A 197 -13.62 17.15 -9.37
CA SER A 197 -14.83 18.00 -9.43
C SER A 197 -14.51 19.50 -9.55
#